data_AF-A0A932DE05-F1
#
_entry.id   AF-A0A932DE05-F1
#
_cell.length_a   1.000
_cell.length_b   1.000
_cell.length_c   1.000
_cell.angle_alpha   90.00
_cell.angle_beta   90.00
_cell.angle_gamma   90.00
#
_symmetry.space_group_name_H-M   'P 1'
#
loop_
_entity.id
_entity.type
_entity.pdbx_description
1 polymer ?
#
loop_
_entity_poly.entity_id
_entity_poly.type
_entity_poly.pdbx_seq_one_letter_code
_entity_poly.pdbx_strand_id
1 'polypeptide(L)'
;ALTPPTPLPEGASFPQGLVQFRLEGLATLGAAVTVTQTFHGGLSSGLTFYKHGSAAPGAAVTYYPFMYDPPASPTGAEFILAENKIVLHLKDGALGDDDWTENGVILDAGGPALVSVEPVALSISQLTATTAEISWPASAGTLVLRYADSLASPVTWERDDHPAEVSGDRKRVTVELVGGTRFYSLGAP
;
A
#
# COMPACT_ATOMS: atom_id res chain seq x y z
N ALA A 1 -23.06 1.59 -3.56
CA ALA A 1 -21.64 1.64 -3.93
C ALA A 1 -21.53 1.95 -5.42
N LEU A 2 -20.53 2.73 -5.81
CA LEU A 2 -20.18 3.02 -7.20
C LEU A 2 -19.22 1.94 -7.73
N THR A 3 -19.22 1.77 -9.05
CA THR A 3 -18.16 1.00 -9.74
C THR A 3 -16.88 1.84 -9.69
N PRO A 4 -15.74 1.28 -9.24
CA PRO A 4 -14.47 2.00 -9.19
C PRO A 4 -14.02 2.48 -10.59
N PRO A 5 -13.67 3.77 -10.77
CA PRO A 5 -13.07 4.27 -12.01
C PRO A 5 -11.77 3.54 -12.39
N THR A 6 -11.48 3.41 -13.68
CA THR A 6 -10.21 2.83 -14.17
C THR A 6 -9.21 3.92 -14.56
N PRO A 7 -7.89 3.68 -14.42
CA PRO A 7 -7.25 2.45 -13.95
C PRO A 7 -7.29 2.29 -12.42
N LEU A 8 -7.40 1.04 -11.95
CA LEU A 8 -7.26 0.73 -10.52
C LEU A 8 -5.79 0.78 -10.09
N PRO A 9 -5.49 1.00 -8.79
CA PRO A 9 -4.15 0.77 -8.28
C PRO A 9 -3.69 -0.65 -8.59
N GLU A 10 -2.39 -0.83 -8.80
CA GLU A 10 -1.80 -2.13 -9.08
C GLU A 10 -2.14 -3.14 -7.98
N GLY A 11 -2.62 -4.33 -8.38
CA GLY A 11 -3.03 -5.38 -7.47
C GLY A 11 -4.29 -5.09 -6.65
N ALA A 12 -4.89 -3.90 -6.77
CA ALA A 12 -6.07 -3.53 -5.99
C ALA A 12 -7.37 -4.05 -6.60
N SER A 13 -8.24 -4.56 -5.72
CA SER A 13 -9.63 -4.86 -6.02
C SER A 13 -10.52 -4.23 -4.94
N PHE A 14 -11.72 -3.79 -5.31
CA PHE A 14 -12.68 -3.15 -4.40
C PHE A 14 -13.95 -4.01 -4.28
N PRO A 15 -13.95 -5.09 -3.48
CA PRO A 15 -15.10 -5.99 -3.37
C PRO A 15 -16.38 -5.28 -2.88
N GLN A 16 -16.21 -4.23 -2.07
CA GLN A 16 -17.31 -3.41 -1.55
C GLN A 16 -17.64 -2.20 -2.46
N GLY A 17 -16.93 -2.03 -3.58
CA GLY A 17 -17.00 -0.86 -4.44
C GLY A 17 -16.51 0.42 -3.74
N LEU A 18 -16.85 1.57 -4.32
CA LEU A 18 -16.62 2.88 -3.68
C LEU A 18 -17.90 3.41 -3.04
N VAL A 19 -17.78 4.15 -1.95
CA VAL A 19 -18.81 5.00 -1.39
C VAL A 19 -18.49 6.43 -1.80
N GLN A 20 -19.49 7.14 -2.33
CA GLN A 20 -19.40 8.57 -2.60
C GLN A 20 -20.45 9.30 -1.79
N PHE A 21 -20.07 10.41 -1.16
CA PHE A 21 -20.98 11.33 -0.51
C PHE A 21 -20.49 12.76 -0.64
N ARG A 22 -21.42 13.69 -0.42
CA ARG A 22 -21.15 15.12 -0.30
C ARG A 22 -21.63 15.56 1.07
N LEU A 23 -20.72 16.08 1.89
CA LEU A 23 -21.09 16.82 3.10
C LEU A 23 -21.26 18.28 2.71
N GLU A 24 -22.26 18.94 3.29
CA GLU A 24 -22.58 20.33 3.00
C GLU A 24 -22.96 21.07 4.28
N GLY A 25 -22.75 22.38 4.29
CA GLY A 25 -23.18 23.24 5.38
C GLY A 25 -22.40 23.04 6.67
N LEU A 26 -21.10 22.72 6.57
CA LEU A 26 -20.23 22.71 7.74
C LEU A 26 -20.23 24.10 8.39
N ALA A 27 -20.51 24.12 9.70
CA ALA A 27 -20.76 25.37 10.44
C ALA A 27 -19.55 26.33 10.46
N THR A 28 -18.35 25.78 10.26
CA THR A 28 -17.09 26.52 10.20
C THR A 28 -16.32 26.03 8.98
N LEU A 29 -15.82 26.97 8.16
CA LEU A 29 -14.91 26.65 7.06
C LEU A 29 -13.63 26.03 7.61
N GLY A 30 -13.15 24.96 6.99
CA GLY A 30 -12.00 24.21 7.48
C GLY A 30 -12.30 23.31 8.69
N ALA A 31 -13.58 23.05 9.02
CA ALA A 31 -13.93 22.17 10.14
C ALA A 31 -13.51 20.71 9.89
N ALA A 32 -13.06 20.04 10.96
CA ALA A 32 -12.89 18.59 10.97
C ALA A 32 -14.22 17.89 11.23
N VAL A 33 -14.44 16.74 10.59
CA VAL A 33 -15.66 15.94 10.71
C VAL A 33 -15.32 14.46 10.62
N THR A 34 -16.13 13.62 11.27
CA THR A 34 -16.03 12.16 11.16
C THR A 34 -17.25 11.58 10.45
N VAL A 35 -17.01 10.62 9.55
CA VAL A 35 -18.05 9.86 8.86
C VAL A 35 -17.85 8.38 9.13
N THR A 36 -18.85 7.73 9.72
CA THR A 36 -18.81 6.29 9.99
C THR A 36 -19.53 5.52 8.89
N GLN A 37 -18.79 4.71 8.14
CA GLN A 37 -19.33 3.78 7.16
C GLN A 37 -19.49 2.40 7.79
N THR A 38 -20.68 1.81 7.68
CA THR A 38 -20.96 0.44 8.16
C THR A 38 -21.16 -0.50 6.97
N PHE A 39 -20.45 -1.63 6.97
CA PHE A 39 -20.48 -2.60 5.88
C PHE A 39 -21.17 -3.90 6.29
N HIS A 40 -22.08 -4.39 5.45
CA HIS A 40 -22.82 -5.64 5.70
C HIS A 40 -22.03 -6.92 5.35
N GLY A 41 -20.89 -6.80 4.66
CA GLY A 41 -20.14 -7.92 4.06
C GLY A 41 -18.91 -8.43 4.82
N GLY A 42 -18.67 -7.96 6.06
CA GLY A 42 -17.43 -8.24 6.76
C GLY A 42 -16.26 -7.42 6.19
N LEU A 43 -15.42 -6.85 7.06
CA LEU A 43 -14.14 -6.28 6.66
C LEU A 43 -13.02 -7.24 7.04
N SER A 44 -12.22 -7.67 6.06
CA SER A 44 -11.04 -8.48 6.32
C SER A 44 -9.89 -7.62 6.87
N SER A 45 -8.94 -8.26 7.57
CA SER A 45 -7.66 -7.61 7.86
C SER A 45 -6.86 -7.37 6.57
N GLY A 46 -5.91 -6.44 6.61
CA GLY A 46 -5.02 -6.14 5.48
C GLY A 46 -5.64 -5.27 4.37
N LEU A 47 -6.79 -4.66 4.62
CA LEU A 47 -7.39 -3.70 3.69
C LEU A 47 -6.63 -2.37 3.72
N THR A 48 -6.57 -1.70 2.57
CA THR A 48 -6.17 -0.29 2.46
C THR A 48 -7.36 0.52 1.99
N PHE A 49 -7.67 1.63 2.65
CA PHE A 49 -8.68 2.54 2.15
C PHE A 49 -8.06 3.44 1.08
N TYR A 50 -8.67 3.45 -0.10
CA TYR A 50 -8.29 4.36 -1.17
C TYR A 50 -9.37 5.41 -1.38
N LYS A 51 -8.95 6.64 -1.63
CA LYS A 51 -9.79 7.66 -2.24
C LYS A 51 -9.49 7.79 -3.72
N HIS A 52 -10.48 8.19 -4.50
CA HIS A 52 -10.33 8.54 -5.90
C HIS A 52 -10.61 10.04 -6.07
N GLY A 53 -9.54 10.83 -6.10
CA GLY A 53 -9.59 12.29 -5.99
C GLY A 53 -8.21 12.93 -6.17
N SER A 54 -8.08 14.21 -5.85
CA SER A 54 -6.79 14.89 -5.86
C SER A 54 -6.05 14.69 -4.53
N ALA A 55 -4.84 14.12 -4.57
CA ALA A 55 -4.02 13.85 -3.38
C ALA A 55 -3.22 15.08 -2.87
N ALA A 56 -3.25 16.19 -3.61
CA ALA A 56 -2.67 17.48 -3.23
C ALA A 56 -3.39 18.60 -4.00
N PRO A 57 -3.31 19.87 -3.57
CA PRO A 57 -3.88 20.99 -4.31
C PRO A 57 -3.36 21.04 -5.75
N GLY A 58 -4.29 20.99 -6.72
CA GLY A 58 -3.96 21.00 -8.16
C GLY A 58 -3.41 19.69 -8.73
N ALA A 59 -3.32 18.61 -7.93
CA ALA A 59 -2.94 17.30 -8.43
C ALA A 59 -4.02 16.69 -9.34
N ALA A 60 -3.60 15.86 -10.29
CA ALA A 60 -4.52 15.08 -11.10
C ALA A 60 -5.37 14.15 -10.23
N VAL A 61 -6.63 13.95 -10.64
CA VAL A 61 -7.53 13.01 -9.99
C VAL A 61 -7.04 11.59 -10.25
N THR A 62 -6.76 10.85 -9.18
CA THR A 62 -6.32 9.45 -9.23
C THR A 62 -6.59 8.77 -7.89
N TYR A 63 -6.25 7.48 -7.79
CA TYR A 63 -6.28 6.77 -6.51
C TYR A 63 -5.09 7.11 -5.63
N TYR A 64 -5.34 7.29 -4.34
CA TYR A 64 -4.30 7.39 -3.32
C TYR A 64 -4.73 6.72 -2.01
N PRO A 65 -3.79 6.13 -1.25
CA PRO A 65 -4.09 5.56 0.04
C PRO A 65 -4.47 6.68 1.02
N PHE A 66 -5.53 6.46 1.80
CA PHE A 66 -6.05 7.43 2.76
C PHE A 66 -6.20 6.74 4.12
N MET A 67 -5.09 6.44 4.76
CA MET A 67 -5.03 5.74 6.04
C MET A 67 -4.86 6.75 7.18
N TYR A 68 -5.55 6.53 8.30
CA TYR A 68 -5.41 7.37 9.49
C TYR A 68 -4.15 6.98 10.28
N ASP A 69 -3.21 7.91 10.41
CA ASP A 69 -1.94 7.73 11.14
C ASP A 69 -1.54 9.02 11.87
N PRO A 70 -2.25 9.38 12.96
CA PRO A 70 -1.94 10.59 13.71
C PRO A 70 -0.62 10.45 14.49
N PRO A 71 0.19 11.52 14.62
CA PRO A 71 -0.06 12.88 14.14
C PRO A 71 0.36 13.13 12.68
N ALA A 72 1.01 12.17 12.02
CA ALA A 72 1.59 12.33 10.69
C ALA A 72 0.53 12.64 9.62
N SER A 73 -0.64 12.00 9.72
CA SER A 73 -1.81 12.26 8.88
C SER A 73 -3.04 12.50 9.77
N PRO A 74 -3.45 13.77 10.02
CA PRO A 74 -4.59 14.10 10.86
C PRO A 74 -5.95 13.80 10.21
N THR A 75 -5.95 13.46 8.91
CA THR A 75 -7.08 12.95 8.15
C THR A 75 -6.77 11.53 7.68
N GLY A 76 -7.78 10.67 7.53
CA GLY A 76 -7.58 9.30 7.07
C GLY A 76 -8.73 8.37 7.42
N ALA A 77 -8.67 7.14 6.91
CA ALA A 77 -9.58 6.07 7.27
C ALA A 77 -9.03 5.23 8.43
N GLU A 78 -9.85 5.04 9.45
CA GLU A 78 -9.62 4.16 10.59
C GLU A 78 -10.52 2.93 10.48
N PHE A 79 -9.94 1.73 10.54
CA PHE A 79 -10.67 0.47 10.42
C PHE A 79 -11.05 -0.07 11.79
N ILE A 80 -12.35 -0.19 12.07
CA ILE A 80 -12.90 -0.87 13.26
C ILE A 80 -13.45 -2.22 12.81
N LEU A 81 -12.54 -3.16 12.54
CA LEU A 81 -12.86 -4.45 11.90
C LEU A 81 -13.86 -5.29 12.71
N ALA A 82 -13.76 -5.26 14.05
CA ALA A 82 -14.67 -5.99 14.94
C ALA A 82 -16.14 -5.55 14.81
N GLU A 83 -16.38 -4.33 14.31
CA GLU A 83 -17.71 -3.75 14.12
C GLU A 83 -18.09 -3.62 12.64
N ASN A 84 -17.25 -4.09 11.71
CA ASN A 84 -17.38 -3.85 10.27
C ASN A 84 -17.57 -2.37 9.91
N LYS A 85 -16.83 -1.49 10.59
CA LYS A 85 -16.89 -0.04 10.38
C LYS A 85 -15.57 0.50 9.85
N ILE A 86 -15.69 1.54 9.05
CA ILE A 86 -14.59 2.43 8.69
C ILE A 86 -14.99 3.84 9.12
N VAL A 87 -14.19 4.46 9.98
CA VAL A 87 -14.37 5.86 10.39
C VAL A 87 -13.44 6.71 9.54
N LEU A 88 -14.02 7.62 8.75
CA LEU A 88 -13.27 8.60 8.00
C LEU A 88 -13.10 9.86 8.84
N HIS A 89 -11.85 10.21 9.12
CA HIS A 89 -11.45 11.48 9.70
C HIS A 89 -11.16 12.45 8.56
N LEU A 90 -12.03 13.46 8.39
CA LEU A 90 -12.00 14.40 7.27
C LEU A 90 -11.88 15.83 7.79
N LYS A 91 -11.43 16.74 6.92
CA LYS A 91 -11.42 18.17 7.18
C LYS A 91 -11.67 18.91 5.86
N ASP A 92 -12.55 19.90 5.91
CA ASP A 92 -12.84 20.81 4.80
C ASP A 92 -11.55 21.51 4.36
N GLY A 93 -11.26 21.49 3.05
CA GLY A 93 -10.04 22.05 2.48
C GLY A 93 -8.74 21.28 2.79
N ALA A 94 -8.81 19.98 3.09
CA ALA A 94 -7.64 19.15 3.39
C ALA A 94 -7.58 17.83 2.59
N LEU A 95 -6.59 16.99 2.85
CA LEU A 95 -6.48 15.67 2.23
C LEU A 95 -7.77 14.87 2.46
N GLY A 96 -8.31 14.34 1.37
CA GLY A 96 -9.61 13.68 1.36
C GLY A 96 -10.80 14.58 1.07
N ASP A 97 -10.57 15.87 0.79
CA ASP A 97 -11.53 16.78 0.18
C ASP A 97 -11.05 17.13 -1.23
N ASP A 98 -11.82 16.75 -2.25
CA ASP A 98 -11.35 16.69 -3.64
C ASP A 98 -10.93 18.05 -4.20
N ASP A 99 -11.50 19.16 -3.73
CA ASP A 99 -11.23 20.50 -4.23
C ASP A 99 -10.19 21.29 -3.40
N TRP A 100 -9.75 20.74 -2.26
CA TRP A 100 -8.78 21.36 -1.34
C TRP A 100 -9.17 22.78 -0.88
N THR A 101 -10.45 23.13 -0.91
CA THR A 101 -10.94 24.47 -0.57
C THR A 101 -11.79 24.45 0.69
N GLU A 102 -11.51 25.34 1.64
CA GLU A 102 -12.37 25.53 2.82
C GLU A 102 -13.66 26.26 2.43
N ASN A 103 -14.65 25.53 1.91
CA ASN A 103 -15.92 26.06 1.39
C ASN A 103 -17.15 25.49 2.10
N GLY A 104 -16.95 24.69 3.15
CA GLY A 104 -18.00 24.06 3.94
C GLY A 104 -18.64 22.87 3.23
N VAL A 105 -18.00 22.34 2.19
CA VAL A 105 -18.43 21.20 1.38
C VAL A 105 -17.27 20.24 1.30
N ILE A 106 -17.51 18.97 1.64
CA ILE A 106 -16.52 17.91 1.42
C ILE A 106 -17.08 16.93 0.40
N LEU A 107 -16.38 16.77 -0.73
CA LEU A 107 -16.66 15.70 -1.69
C LEU A 107 -15.71 14.53 -1.41
N ASP A 108 -16.28 13.36 -1.14
CA ASP A 108 -15.53 12.13 -0.92
C ASP A 108 -15.98 11.03 -1.87
N ALA A 109 -15.05 10.41 -2.58
CA ALA A 109 -15.23 9.11 -3.20
C ALA A 109 -14.09 8.17 -2.78
N GLY A 110 -14.42 7.08 -2.11
CA GLY A 110 -13.42 6.12 -1.65
C GLY A 110 -13.99 4.79 -1.17
N GLY A 111 -13.11 3.84 -0.92
CA GLY A 111 -13.53 2.52 -0.45
C GLY A 111 -12.36 1.64 0.01
N PRO A 112 -12.66 0.59 0.79
CA PRO A 112 -11.67 -0.40 1.14
C PRO A 112 -11.28 -1.23 -0.09
N ALA A 113 -9.98 -1.38 -0.31
CA ALA A 113 -9.42 -2.26 -1.31
C ALA A 113 -8.67 -3.42 -0.67
N LEU A 114 -8.84 -4.60 -1.25
CA LEU A 114 -7.87 -5.69 -1.12
C LEU A 114 -6.74 -5.39 -2.09
N VAL A 115 -5.54 -5.14 -1.57
CA VAL A 115 -4.34 -5.01 -2.39
C VAL A 115 -3.64 -6.36 -2.38
N SER A 116 -3.77 -7.10 -3.47
CA SER A 116 -2.92 -8.26 -3.71
C SER A 116 -1.56 -7.74 -4.13
N VAL A 117 -0.63 -7.73 -3.18
CA VAL A 117 0.78 -7.71 -3.55
C VAL A 117 1.06 -9.12 -4.03
N GLU A 118 1.18 -9.34 -5.34
CA GLU A 118 1.73 -10.61 -5.80
C GLU A 118 3.08 -10.77 -5.08
N PRO A 119 3.28 -11.88 -4.34
CA PRO A 119 4.54 -12.08 -3.64
C PRO A 119 5.63 -12.03 -4.69
N VAL A 120 6.57 -11.10 -4.52
CA VAL A 120 7.71 -10.96 -5.42
C VAL A 120 8.49 -12.26 -5.36
N ALA A 121 8.34 -13.08 -6.39
CA ALA A 121 8.97 -14.37 -6.45
C ALA A 121 10.47 -14.20 -6.75
N LEU A 122 11.30 -14.62 -5.80
CA LEU A 122 12.70 -14.85 -6.07
C LEU A 122 12.86 -16.17 -6.82
N SER A 123 13.79 -16.23 -7.76
CA SER A 123 14.19 -17.47 -8.42
C SER A 123 15.68 -17.67 -8.26
N ILE A 124 16.09 -18.90 -7.99
CA ILE A 124 17.48 -19.31 -7.99
C ILE A 124 17.73 -20.05 -9.31
N SER A 125 18.75 -19.62 -10.05
CA SER A 125 19.14 -20.18 -11.34
C SER A 125 20.68 -20.25 -11.46
N GLN A 126 21.18 -20.81 -12.57
CA GLN A 126 22.63 -20.92 -12.84
C GLN A 126 23.46 -21.47 -11.67
N LEU A 127 22.94 -22.50 -10.97
CA LEU A 127 23.66 -23.12 -9.86
C LEU A 127 24.93 -23.81 -10.36
N THR A 128 26.06 -23.48 -9.74
CA THR A 128 27.33 -24.18 -9.90
C THR A 128 27.76 -24.78 -8.57
N ALA A 129 28.96 -25.37 -8.52
CA ALA A 129 29.53 -25.87 -7.26
C ALA A 129 29.82 -24.74 -6.24
N THR A 130 29.97 -23.49 -6.71
CA THR A 130 30.43 -22.36 -5.87
C THR A 130 29.62 -21.09 -6.05
N THR A 131 28.61 -21.06 -6.93
CA THR A 131 27.80 -19.86 -7.19
C THR A 131 26.35 -20.19 -7.49
N ALA A 132 25.46 -19.23 -7.28
CA ALA A 132 24.09 -19.24 -7.78
C ALA A 132 23.70 -17.84 -8.25
N GLU A 133 22.83 -17.76 -9.25
CA GLU A 133 22.18 -16.51 -9.63
C GLU A 133 20.83 -16.43 -8.91
N ILE A 134 20.63 -15.36 -8.14
CA ILE A 134 19.34 -15.04 -7.52
C ILE A 134 18.74 -13.87 -8.28
N SER A 135 17.51 -14.02 -8.74
CA SER A 135 16.83 -12.96 -9.50
C SER A 135 15.39 -12.76 -9.07
N TRP A 136 14.90 -11.54 -9.25
CA TRP A 136 13.54 -11.13 -8.93
C TRP A 136 13.03 -10.05 -9.90
N PRO A 137 11.72 -9.85 -10.03
CA PRO A 137 11.15 -8.79 -10.89
C PRO A 137 11.72 -7.40 -10.57
N ALA A 138 12.07 -6.63 -11.61
CA ALA A 138 12.49 -5.24 -11.47
C ALA A 138 11.37 -4.33 -10.95
N SER A 139 10.11 -4.73 -11.13
CA SER A 139 8.92 -4.10 -10.55
C SER A 139 8.88 -4.15 -9.01
N ALA A 140 9.73 -4.96 -8.37
CA ALA A 140 9.88 -5.02 -6.91
C ALA A 140 10.45 -3.73 -6.27
N GLY A 141 10.62 -2.66 -7.04
CA GLY A 141 11.00 -1.34 -6.54
C GLY A 141 12.33 -1.34 -5.81
N THR A 142 12.34 -0.83 -4.58
CA THR A 142 13.54 -0.66 -3.75
C THR A 142 13.92 -1.88 -2.92
N LEU A 143 13.24 -3.03 -3.11
CA LEU A 143 13.60 -4.25 -2.39
C LEU A 143 15.01 -4.72 -2.76
N VAL A 144 15.75 -5.16 -1.74
CA VAL A 144 17.12 -5.69 -1.86
C VAL A 144 17.15 -7.16 -1.43
N LEU A 145 18.15 -7.89 -1.93
CA LEU A 145 18.43 -9.25 -1.51
C LEU A 145 18.96 -9.25 -0.08
N ARG A 146 18.43 -10.17 0.72
CA ARG A 146 18.88 -10.44 2.08
C ARG A 146 19.15 -11.93 2.23
N TYR A 147 20.06 -12.30 3.13
CA TYR A 147 20.34 -13.68 3.47
C TYR A 147 20.27 -13.94 4.99
N ALA A 148 20.09 -15.21 5.34
CA ALA A 148 20.23 -15.72 6.70
C ALA A 148 20.85 -17.11 6.65
N ASP A 149 21.72 -17.45 7.60
CA ASP A 149 22.32 -18.79 7.68
C ASP A 149 21.49 -19.78 8.52
N SER A 150 20.42 -19.29 9.17
CA SER A 150 19.48 -20.09 9.96
C SER A 150 18.07 -19.50 9.91
N LEU A 151 17.06 -20.37 9.87
CA LEU A 151 15.64 -19.99 10.03
C LEU A 151 15.13 -20.20 11.45
N ALA A 152 16.02 -20.45 12.42
CA ALA A 152 15.63 -20.51 13.83
C ALA A 152 15.16 -19.12 14.30
N SER A 153 14.06 -19.07 15.05
CA SER A 153 13.52 -17.80 15.56
C SER A 153 14.36 -17.27 16.74
N PRO A 154 14.68 -15.96 16.79
CA PRO A 154 14.39 -14.95 15.76
C PRO A 154 15.32 -15.06 14.56
N VAL A 155 14.75 -14.94 13.34
CA VAL A 155 15.54 -14.96 12.11
C VAL A 155 16.22 -13.60 11.93
N THR A 156 17.56 -13.62 11.92
CA THR A 156 18.36 -12.44 11.59
C THR A 156 18.63 -12.42 10.09
N TRP A 157 18.04 -11.45 9.40
CA TRP A 157 18.28 -11.21 7.98
C TRP A 157 19.35 -10.14 7.79
N GLU A 158 20.40 -10.47 7.05
CA GLU A 158 21.47 -9.56 6.66
C GLU A 158 21.29 -9.15 5.21
N ARG A 159 21.65 -7.91 4.88
CA ARG A 159 21.64 -7.45 3.48
C ARG A 159 22.76 -8.15 2.71
N ASP A 160 22.46 -8.57 1.50
CA ASP A 160 23.48 -9.03 0.56
C ASP A 160 24.09 -7.80 -0.15
N ASP A 161 25.42 -7.69 -0.10
CA ASP A 161 26.16 -6.55 -0.64
C ASP A 161 26.66 -6.75 -2.08
N HIS A 162 26.40 -7.90 -2.70
CA HIS A 162 26.73 -8.10 -4.09
C HIS A 162 25.92 -7.12 -4.97
N PRO A 163 26.52 -6.58 -6.04
CA PRO A 163 25.82 -5.65 -6.92
C PRO A 163 24.65 -6.35 -7.61
N ALA A 164 23.46 -5.75 -7.53
CA ALA A 164 22.31 -6.18 -8.30
C ALA A 164 22.37 -5.57 -9.71
N GLU A 165 22.41 -6.43 -10.73
CA GLU A 165 22.34 -6.04 -12.13
C GLU A 165 20.89 -6.02 -12.61
N VAL A 166 20.50 -4.96 -13.33
CA VAL A 166 19.18 -4.89 -13.95
C VAL A 166 19.30 -5.37 -15.40
N SER A 167 18.57 -6.43 -15.74
CA SER A 167 18.52 -6.98 -17.08
C SER A 167 17.06 -7.18 -17.48
N GLY A 168 16.55 -6.27 -18.32
CA GLY A 168 15.15 -6.24 -18.74
C GLY A 168 14.20 -6.02 -17.55
N ASP A 169 13.28 -6.95 -17.36
CA ASP A 169 12.27 -6.97 -16.31
C ASP A 169 12.75 -7.62 -15.00
N ARG A 170 14.05 -7.92 -14.85
CA ARG A 170 14.61 -8.59 -13.67
C ARG A 170 15.82 -7.87 -13.08
N LYS A 171 15.92 -7.91 -11.76
CA LYS A 171 17.16 -7.71 -11.00
C LYS A 171 17.82 -9.07 -10.76
N ARG A 172 19.15 -9.13 -10.85
CA ARG A 172 19.95 -10.36 -10.71
C ARG A 172 21.15 -10.09 -9.82
N VAL A 173 21.47 -11.04 -8.95
CA VAL A 173 22.67 -11.04 -8.10
C VAL A 173 23.33 -12.41 -8.24
N THR A 174 24.64 -12.43 -8.53
CA THR A 174 25.41 -13.66 -8.44
C THR A 174 25.99 -13.75 -7.03
N VAL A 175 25.60 -14.77 -6.30
CA VAL A 175 26.07 -15.04 -4.93
C VAL A 175 27.03 -16.22 -4.92
N GLU A 176 27.98 -16.18 -4.00
CA GLU A 176 28.91 -17.26 -3.76
C GLU A 176 28.31 -18.28 -2.79
N LEU A 177 28.40 -19.56 -3.14
CA LEU A 177 27.99 -20.68 -2.30
C LEU A 177 29.19 -21.14 -1.48
N VAL A 178 29.36 -20.54 -0.31
CA VAL A 178 30.35 -20.97 0.69
C VAL A 178 29.70 -22.06 1.56
N GLY A 179 30.47 -23.09 1.92
CA GLY A 179 29.92 -24.28 2.59
C GLY A 179 29.01 -23.94 3.79
N GLY A 180 27.81 -24.50 3.80
CA GLY A 180 26.76 -24.20 4.77
C GLY A 180 25.39 -24.10 4.10
N THR A 181 24.34 -23.87 4.90
CA THR A 181 23.01 -23.55 4.40
C THR A 181 22.81 -22.04 4.43
N ARG A 182 22.35 -21.47 3.31
CA ARG A 182 21.96 -20.06 3.24
C ARG A 182 20.56 -19.93 2.69
N PHE A 183 19.75 -19.11 3.34
CA PHE A 183 18.39 -18.77 2.97
C PHE A 183 18.35 -17.35 2.43
N TYR A 184 17.48 -17.10 1.46
CA TYR A 184 17.38 -15.80 0.80
C TYR A 184 15.96 -15.25 0.88
N SER A 185 15.85 -13.94 1.04
CA SER A 185 14.58 -13.21 0.99
C SER A 185 14.77 -11.84 0.35
N LEU A 186 13.66 -11.20 0.00
CA LEU A 186 13.63 -9.79 -0.36
C LEU A 186 13.11 -8.98 0.80
N GLY A 187 13.74 -7.85 1.07
CA GLY A 187 13.30 -6.93 2.11
C GLY A 187 13.62 -5.49 1.76
N ALA A 188 13.22 -4.57 2.65
CA ALA A 188 13.61 -3.17 2.56
C ALA A 188 15.16 -3.01 2.50
N PRO A 189 15.69 -1.87 2.03
CA PRO A 189 17.13 -1.59 2.04
C PRO A 189 17.81 -1.73 3.40
#